data_AF-A0AAD1RF77-F1
#
_entry.id   AF-A0AAD1RF77-F1
#
_cell.length_a   1.000
_cell.length_b   1.000
_cell.length_c   1.000
_cell.angle_alpha   90.00
_cell.angle_beta   90.00
_cell.angle_gamma   90.00
#
_symmetry.space_group_name_H-M   'P 1'
#
loop_
_entity.id
_entity.type
_entity.pdbx_description
1 polymer ?
#
loop_
_entity_poly.entity_id
_entity_poly.type
_entity_poly.pdbx_seq_one_letter_code
_entity_poly.pdbx_strand_id
1 'polypeptide(L)'
;MEDRARRNNLRFREIPKSVSNAELHNYLLDLFQSLTPETHPDQLIIDRAHRLRRPKHLPTTAAQDVIARIHFFHAKERIMKASRKAGMPETYNSIKIFADLSADTLHFRKTMGPVTSALREYNVNYRWGYPAKLLISHHDAIHSINTVAQGVQQLKEWGIPIQNPTKAAKVPRMSPEWTTQ
;
A
#
# COMPACT_ATOMS: atom_id res chain seq x y z
N MET A 1 9.81 -14.41 -5.93
CA MET A 1 10.92 -13.62 -6.53
C MET A 1 10.44 -12.27 -7.06
N GLU A 2 9.22 -12.16 -7.58
CA GLU A 2 8.68 -10.95 -8.20
C GLU A 2 8.62 -9.72 -7.29
N ASP A 3 8.13 -9.84 -6.04
CA ASP A 3 8.06 -8.70 -5.11
C ASP A 3 9.44 -8.13 -4.77
N ARG A 4 10.49 -8.96 -4.75
CA ARG A 4 11.87 -8.49 -4.54
C ARG A 4 12.32 -7.58 -5.69
N ALA A 5 11.93 -7.89 -6.92
CA ALA A 5 12.23 -7.06 -8.09
C ALA A 5 11.40 -5.76 -8.12
N ARG A 6 10.18 -5.78 -7.54
CA ARG A 6 9.28 -4.62 -7.45
C ARG A 6 9.49 -3.77 -6.20
N ARG A 7 10.39 -4.14 -5.29
CA ARG A 7 10.56 -3.49 -3.98
C ARG A 7 10.80 -1.99 -4.03
N ASN A 8 11.36 -1.48 -5.12
CA ASN A 8 11.66 -0.06 -5.35
C ASN A 8 10.57 0.67 -6.15
N ASN A 9 9.55 -0.04 -6.60
CA ASN A 9 8.48 0.53 -7.40
C ASN A 9 7.40 1.14 -6.48
N LEU A 10 6.90 2.30 -6.90
CA LEU A 10 5.72 2.96 -6.38
C LEU A 10 4.63 2.96 -7.45
N ARG A 11 3.40 2.77 -7.02
CA ARG A 11 2.20 2.88 -7.86
C ARG A 11 1.38 4.08 -7.42
N PHE A 12 1.07 4.94 -8.37
CA PHE A 12 0.29 6.16 -8.16
C PHE A 12 -1.07 6.01 -8.81
N ARG A 13 -2.11 6.45 -8.11
CA ARG A 13 -3.47 6.59 -8.65
C ARG A 13 -3.87 8.05 -8.67
N GLU A 14 -4.81 8.36 -9.54
CA GLU A 14 -5.45 9.69 -9.64
C GLU A 14 -4.48 10.81 -10.08
N ILE A 15 -3.33 10.45 -10.70
CA ILE A 15 -2.50 11.44 -11.39
C ILE A 15 -3.30 12.03 -12.56
N PRO A 16 -3.46 13.37 -12.64
CA PRO A 16 -4.23 14.03 -13.69
C PRO A 16 -3.78 13.61 -15.09
N LYS A 17 -4.73 13.49 -16.02
CA LYS A 17 -4.44 13.14 -17.42
C LYS A 17 -3.75 14.26 -18.19
N SER A 18 -3.90 15.51 -17.73
CA SER A 18 -3.22 16.67 -18.29
C SER A 18 -1.70 16.54 -18.23
N VAL A 19 -1.16 15.84 -17.22
CA VAL A 19 0.27 15.54 -17.12
C VAL A 19 0.63 14.51 -18.19
N SER A 20 1.36 14.94 -19.22
CA SER A 20 1.82 14.05 -20.29
C SER A 20 2.87 13.06 -19.77
N ASN A 21 3.13 11.99 -20.53
CA ASN A 21 4.19 11.03 -20.15
C ASN A 21 5.59 11.66 -20.10
N ALA A 22 5.84 12.72 -20.88
CA ALA A 22 7.13 13.43 -20.86
C ALA A 22 7.31 14.25 -19.57
N GLU A 23 6.22 14.79 -19.03
CA GLU A 23 6.22 15.61 -17.81
C GLU A 23 6.16 14.78 -16.53
N LEU A 24 5.78 13.50 -16.61
CA LEU A 24 5.63 12.62 -15.44
C LEU A 24 6.86 12.58 -14.55
N HIS A 25 8.05 12.60 -15.15
CA HIS A 25 9.29 12.54 -14.38
C HIS A 25 9.41 13.76 -13.45
N ASN A 26 9.34 14.97 -14.01
CA ASN A 26 9.43 16.22 -13.25
C ASN A 26 8.27 16.36 -12.26
N TYR A 27 7.05 16.04 -12.69
CA TYR A 27 5.87 16.07 -11.83
C TYR A 27 6.02 15.19 -10.58
N LEU A 28 6.61 14.00 -10.72
CA LEU A 28 6.86 13.11 -9.60
C LEU A 28 8.01 13.59 -8.71
N LEU A 29 9.06 14.20 -9.28
CA LEU A 29 10.13 14.83 -8.51
C LEU A 29 9.59 15.96 -7.63
N ASP A 30 8.77 16.85 -8.20
CA ASP A 30 8.15 17.95 -7.47
C ASP A 30 7.26 17.42 -6.33
N LEU A 31 6.48 16.36 -6.61
CA LEU A 31 5.69 15.68 -5.59
C LEU A 31 6.55 15.10 -4.45
N PHE A 32 7.67 14.45 -4.77
CA PHE A 32 8.54 13.84 -3.77
C PHE A 32 9.27 14.89 -2.94
N GLN A 33 9.74 15.98 -3.56
CA GLN A 33 10.32 17.10 -2.84
C GLN A 33 9.29 17.75 -1.91
N SER A 34 8.04 17.89 -2.35
CA SER A 34 6.95 18.41 -1.52
C SER A 34 6.61 17.50 -0.35
N LEU A 35 6.68 16.18 -0.53
CA LEU A 35 6.42 15.19 0.51
C LEU A 35 7.57 15.04 1.51
N THR A 36 8.81 15.21 1.05
CA THR A 36 10.02 15.03 1.84
C THR A 36 10.99 16.20 1.64
N PRO A 37 10.65 17.42 2.12
CA PRO A 37 11.49 18.62 1.95
C PRO A 37 12.89 18.47 2.56
N GLU A 38 13.03 17.62 3.56
CA GLU A 38 14.29 17.31 4.24
C GLU A 38 15.22 16.38 3.44
N THR A 39 14.71 15.74 2.39
CA THR A 39 15.49 14.82 1.57
C THR A 39 16.24 15.60 0.49
N HIS A 40 17.54 15.32 0.35
CA HIS A 40 18.38 15.94 -0.66
C HIS A 40 17.93 15.52 -2.07
N PRO A 41 17.89 16.43 -3.07
CA PRO A 41 17.45 16.10 -4.43
C PRO A 41 18.19 14.93 -5.07
N ASP A 42 19.49 14.78 -4.82
CA ASP A 42 20.30 13.65 -5.32
C ASP A 42 19.86 12.27 -4.81
N GLN A 43 19.03 12.22 -3.75
CA GLN A 43 18.44 10.98 -3.23
C GLN A 43 17.08 10.67 -3.88
N LEU A 44 16.47 11.64 -4.57
CA LEU A 44 15.16 11.52 -5.21
C LEU A 44 15.26 11.11 -6.68
N ILE A 45 16.11 10.13 -7.00
CA ILE A 45 16.31 9.69 -8.40
C ILE A 45 15.21 8.70 -8.82
N ILE A 46 14.60 8.96 -9.97
CA ILE A 46 13.60 8.10 -10.61
C ILE A 46 14.23 7.40 -11.82
N ASP A 47 14.38 6.07 -11.76
CA ASP A 47 14.94 5.27 -12.85
C ASP A 47 14.00 5.24 -14.08
N ARG A 48 12.68 5.17 -13.81
CA ARG A 48 11.63 5.09 -14.83
C ARG A 48 10.29 5.52 -14.25
N ALA A 49 9.47 6.19 -15.06
CA ALA A 49 8.07 6.48 -14.76
C ALA A 49 7.22 6.33 -16.02
N HIS A 50 6.10 5.63 -15.93
CA HIS A 50 5.19 5.48 -17.06
C HIS A 50 3.75 5.17 -16.60
N ARG A 51 2.78 5.53 -17.45
CA ARG A 51 1.38 5.16 -17.27
C ARG A 51 1.14 3.69 -17.63
N LEU A 52 0.33 3.02 -16.83
CA LEU A 52 -0.14 1.67 -17.09
C LEU A 52 -1.30 1.67 -18.08
N ARG A 53 -1.43 0.53 -18.76
CA ARG A 53 -2.63 0.26 -19.55
C ARG A 53 -3.86 0.27 -18.65
N ARG A 54 -4.88 1.00 -19.07
CA ARG A 54 -6.16 1.04 -18.37
C ARG A 54 -6.83 -0.34 -18.44
N PRO A 55 -7.31 -0.89 -17.31
CA PRO A 55 -8.18 -2.06 -17.34
C PRO A 55 -9.43 -1.81 -18.18
N LYS A 56 -9.85 -2.80 -18.98
CA LYS A 56 -11.01 -2.68 -19.90
C LYS A 56 -12.33 -2.35 -19.18
N HIS A 57 -12.47 -2.73 -17.91
CA HIS A 57 -13.67 -2.51 -17.12
C HIS A 57 -13.80 -1.08 -16.57
N LEU A 58 -12.75 -0.26 -16.62
CA LEU A 58 -12.81 1.13 -16.16
C LEU A 58 -13.25 2.07 -17.29
N PRO A 59 -14.04 3.11 -16.97
CA PRO A 59 -14.51 4.06 -17.97
C PRO A 59 -13.33 4.77 -18.64
N THR A 60 -13.51 5.20 -19.89
CA THR A 60 -12.46 5.88 -20.66
C THR A 60 -11.96 7.16 -19.97
N THR A 61 -12.84 7.77 -19.19
CA THR A 61 -12.57 8.98 -18.40
C THR A 61 -11.68 8.73 -17.17
N ALA A 62 -11.53 7.50 -16.67
CA ALA A 62 -10.67 7.20 -15.53
C ALA A 62 -9.19 7.51 -15.82
N ALA A 63 -8.51 8.10 -14.83
CA ALA A 63 -7.07 8.32 -14.87
C ALA A 63 -6.32 6.97 -14.92
N GLN A 64 -5.24 6.90 -15.69
CA GLN A 64 -4.37 5.72 -15.72
C GLN A 64 -3.43 5.76 -14.52
N ASP A 65 -3.31 4.62 -13.84
CA ASP A 65 -2.29 4.43 -12.81
C ASP A 65 -0.89 4.63 -13.40
N VAL A 66 0.03 5.18 -12.61
CA VAL A 66 1.44 5.35 -12.98
C VAL A 66 2.28 4.40 -12.13
N ILE A 67 3.29 3.78 -12.73
CA ILE A 67 4.35 3.10 -11.98
C ILE A 67 5.63 3.89 -12.15
N ALA A 68 6.29 4.19 -11.04
CA ALA A 68 7.64 4.73 -11.02
C ALA A 68 8.57 3.83 -10.22
N ARG A 69 9.80 3.64 -10.71
CA ARG A 69 10.86 2.95 -9.97
C ARG A 69 11.79 4.00 -9.38
N ILE A 70 11.91 3.99 -8.07
CA ILE A 70 12.82 4.87 -7.34
C ILE A 70 14.18 4.18 -7.25
N HIS A 71 15.25 4.92 -7.51
CA HIS A 71 16.61 4.37 -7.52
C HIS A 71 16.98 3.82 -6.13
N PHE A 72 16.84 4.67 -5.10
CA PHE A 72 17.19 4.34 -3.73
C PHE A 72 15.98 3.81 -2.94
N PHE A 73 16.16 2.63 -2.33
CA PHE A 73 15.11 2.00 -1.51
C PHE A 73 14.72 2.87 -0.29
N HIS A 74 15.69 3.49 0.37
CA HIS A 74 15.44 4.33 1.54
C HIS A 74 14.62 5.58 1.19
N ALA A 75 14.87 6.21 0.03
CA ALA A 75 14.11 7.35 -0.45
C ALA A 75 12.65 6.95 -0.72
N LYS A 76 12.44 5.79 -1.37
CA LYS A 76 11.10 5.23 -1.57
C LYS A 76 10.34 5.01 -0.27
N GLU A 77 11.00 4.44 0.75
CA GLU A 77 10.36 4.20 2.06
C GLU A 77 10.02 5.51 2.77
N ARG A 78 10.88 6.53 2.68
CA ARG A 78 10.61 7.88 3.20
C ARG A 78 9.40 8.52 2.54
N ILE A 79 9.34 8.54 1.21
CA ILE A 79 8.20 9.05 0.44
C ILE A 79 6.90 8.36 0.87
N MET A 80 6.93 7.02 0.97
CA MET A 80 5.76 6.22 1.35
C MET A 80 5.34 6.44 2.82
N LYS A 81 6.30 6.70 3.72
CA LYS A 81 6.03 7.03 5.12
C LYS A 81 5.44 8.43 5.24
N ALA A 82 6.02 9.41 4.55
CA ALA A 82 5.54 10.79 4.53
C ALA A 82 4.09 10.86 4.02
N SER A 83 3.79 10.20 2.90
CA SER A 83 2.43 10.20 2.31
C SER A 83 1.36 9.60 3.23
N ARG A 84 1.75 8.73 4.18
CA ARG A 84 0.83 8.10 5.14
C ARG A 84 0.71 8.89 6.44
N LYS A 85 1.82 9.45 6.94
CA LYS A 85 1.88 10.11 8.24
C LYS A 85 1.46 11.58 8.16
N ALA A 86 2.04 12.32 7.22
CA ALA A 86 1.71 13.73 7.00
C ALA A 86 0.51 13.91 6.07
N GLY A 87 0.17 12.87 5.30
CA GLY A 87 -0.83 12.93 4.25
C GLY A 87 -0.23 13.47 2.95
N MET A 88 -1.10 13.79 2.00
CA MET A 88 -0.70 14.37 0.72
C MET A 88 -0.75 15.90 0.80
N PRO A 89 0.21 16.63 0.18
CA PRO A 89 0.14 18.08 0.09
C PRO A 89 -1.15 18.53 -0.62
N GLU A 90 -1.65 19.72 -0.32
CA GLU A 90 -2.92 20.24 -0.86
C GLU A 90 -2.98 20.18 -2.40
N THR A 91 -1.89 20.59 -3.06
CA THR A 91 -1.74 20.53 -4.53
C THR A 91 -1.86 19.12 -5.10
N TYR A 92 -1.57 18.10 -4.30
CA TYR A 92 -1.51 16.69 -4.71
C TYR A 92 -2.50 15.80 -3.93
N ASN A 93 -3.50 16.39 -3.28
CA ASN A 93 -4.39 15.72 -2.32
C ASN A 93 -5.17 14.53 -2.92
N SER A 94 -5.44 14.57 -4.23
CA SER A 94 -6.12 13.51 -4.96
C SER A 94 -5.22 12.30 -5.22
N ILE A 95 -3.90 12.47 -5.23
CA ILE A 95 -2.98 11.39 -5.59
C ILE A 95 -2.91 10.38 -4.44
N LYS A 96 -2.98 9.09 -4.79
CA LYS A 96 -2.80 7.99 -3.84
C LYS A 96 -1.56 7.19 -4.18
N ILE A 97 -0.68 7.04 -3.19
CA ILE A 97 0.60 6.32 -3.34
C ILE A 97 0.50 4.93 -2.70
N PHE A 98 0.86 3.90 -3.46
CA PHE A 98 0.86 2.51 -3.03
C PHE A 98 2.19 1.82 -3.35
N ALA A 99 2.47 0.72 -2.64
CA ALA A 99 3.51 -0.21 -3.06
C ALA A 99 3.04 -0.99 -4.29
N ASP A 100 3.95 -1.22 -5.25
CA ASP A 100 3.71 -2.13 -6.37
C ASP A 100 3.95 -3.57 -5.93
N LEU A 101 2.86 -4.29 -5.66
CA LEU A 101 2.87 -5.67 -5.19
C LEU A 101 2.57 -6.64 -6.33
N SER A 102 3.12 -7.84 -6.26
CA SER A 102 2.81 -8.95 -7.16
C SER A 102 1.33 -9.34 -7.11
N ALA A 103 0.86 -10.01 -8.16
CA ALA A 103 -0.50 -10.52 -8.21
C ALA A 103 -0.77 -11.51 -7.08
N ASP A 104 0.20 -12.37 -6.77
CA ASP A 104 0.10 -13.37 -5.69
C ASP A 104 -0.03 -12.71 -4.32
N THR A 105 0.79 -11.70 -4.03
CA THR A 105 0.71 -10.95 -2.78
C THR A 105 -0.63 -10.19 -2.68
N LEU A 106 -1.11 -9.59 -3.77
CA LEU A 106 -2.43 -8.96 -3.79
C LEU A 106 -3.57 -9.97 -3.58
N HIS A 107 -3.47 -11.15 -4.18
CA HIS A 107 -4.41 -12.24 -4.00
C HIS A 107 -4.44 -12.71 -2.54
N PHE A 108 -3.27 -12.97 -1.95
CA PHE A 108 -3.13 -13.32 -0.53
C PHE A 108 -3.75 -12.27 0.39
N ARG A 109 -3.48 -10.98 0.16
CA ARG A 109 -4.08 -9.90 0.97
C ARG A 109 -5.60 -9.85 0.83
N LYS A 110 -6.14 -10.18 -0.35
CA LYS A 110 -7.57 -10.26 -0.60
C LYS A 110 -8.21 -11.44 0.14
N THR A 111 -7.58 -12.62 0.11
CA THR A 111 -8.10 -13.82 0.81
C THR A 111 -8.08 -13.66 2.32
N MET A 112 -7.09 -12.92 2.86
CA MET A 112 -7.02 -12.53 4.28
C MET A 112 -8.06 -11.48 4.71
N GLY A 113 -8.91 -11.00 3.80
CA GLY A 113 -9.94 -10.00 4.07
C GLY A 113 -10.76 -10.24 5.34
N PRO A 114 -11.42 -11.41 5.50
CA PRO A 114 -12.22 -11.71 6.69
C PRO A 114 -11.44 -11.62 8.01
N VAL A 115 -10.21 -12.15 8.03
CA VAL A 115 -9.32 -12.10 9.21
C VAL A 115 -8.96 -10.64 9.53
N THR A 116 -8.54 -9.87 8.53
CA THR A 116 -8.18 -8.46 8.73
C THR A 116 -9.38 -7.57 9.10
N SER A 117 -10.59 -7.92 8.68
CA SER A 117 -11.81 -7.21 9.08
C SER A 117 -12.09 -7.44 10.57
N ALA A 118 -12.05 -8.70 11.03
CA ALA A 118 -12.24 -9.03 12.44
C ALA A 118 -11.15 -8.37 13.32
N LEU A 119 -9.89 -8.41 12.90
CA LEU A 119 -8.80 -7.73 13.62
C LEU A 119 -9.06 -6.22 13.77
N ARG A 120 -9.59 -5.55 12.73
CA ARG A 120 -9.95 -4.12 12.82
C ARG A 120 -11.14 -3.90 13.76
N GLU A 121 -12.17 -4.74 13.69
CA GLU A 121 -13.36 -4.64 14.53
C GLU A 121 -13.03 -4.79 16.03
N TYR A 122 -12.06 -5.64 16.35
CA TYR A 122 -11.59 -5.88 17.71
C TYR A 122 -10.36 -5.05 18.10
N ASN A 123 -9.99 -4.06 17.29
CA ASN A 123 -8.85 -3.18 17.53
C ASN A 123 -7.52 -3.91 17.80
N VAL A 124 -7.32 -5.07 17.16
CA VAL A 124 -6.09 -5.87 17.25
C VAL A 124 -5.14 -5.42 16.14
N ASN A 125 -3.95 -4.99 16.56
CA ASN A 125 -2.94 -4.49 15.65
C ASN A 125 -2.37 -5.60 14.75
N TYR A 126 -2.21 -5.30 13.47
CA TYR A 126 -1.57 -6.21 12.52
C TYR A 126 -0.77 -5.46 11.45
N ARG A 127 0.16 -6.17 10.82
CA ARG A 127 0.98 -5.69 9.71
C ARG A 127 1.22 -6.78 8.67
N TRP A 128 1.50 -6.36 7.45
CA TRP A 128 1.87 -7.29 6.36
C TRP A 128 3.36 -7.58 6.41
N GLY A 129 3.74 -8.85 6.48
CA GLY A 129 5.12 -9.32 6.41
C GLY A 129 5.54 -9.78 5.02
N TYR A 130 6.85 -9.98 4.86
CA TYR A 130 7.46 -10.60 3.67
C TYR A 130 8.17 -11.92 4.05
N PRO A 131 8.09 -12.98 3.22
CA PRO A 131 7.14 -13.18 2.11
C PRO A 131 5.68 -13.04 2.58
N ALA A 132 4.72 -12.98 1.66
CA ALA A 132 3.32 -12.64 1.93
C ALA A 132 2.76 -13.40 3.15
N LYS A 133 2.66 -12.68 4.28
CA LYS A 133 2.14 -13.18 5.56
C LYS A 133 1.50 -12.05 6.36
N LEU A 134 0.64 -12.41 7.30
CA LEU A 134 0.00 -11.49 8.23
C LEU A 134 0.66 -11.64 9.60
N LEU A 135 1.19 -10.54 10.15
CA LEU A 135 1.76 -10.49 11.50
C LEU A 135 0.77 -9.78 12.41
N ILE A 136 0.31 -10.44 13.46
CA ILE A 136 -0.69 -9.92 14.39
C ILE A 136 -0.05 -9.73 15.76
N SER A 137 -0.22 -8.54 16.35
CA SER A 137 0.24 -8.23 17.69
C SER A 137 -0.91 -8.42 18.67
N HIS A 138 -0.77 -9.38 19.59
CA HIS A 138 -1.80 -9.72 20.57
C HIS A 138 -1.13 -10.11 21.89
N HIS A 139 -1.51 -9.46 23.02
CA HIS A 139 -0.91 -9.65 24.35
C HIS A 139 0.63 -9.73 24.34
N ASP A 140 1.29 -8.72 23.77
CA ASP A 140 2.76 -8.62 23.66
C ASP A 140 3.46 -9.71 22.84
N ALA A 141 2.71 -10.60 22.19
CA ALA A 141 3.20 -11.59 21.26
C ALA A 141 2.90 -11.23 19.80
N ILE A 142 3.81 -11.61 18.90
CA ILE A 142 3.62 -11.47 17.45
C ILE A 142 3.33 -12.84 16.86
N HIS A 143 2.12 -13.01 16.32
CA HIS A 143 1.67 -14.22 15.66
C HIS A 143 1.81 -14.07 14.14
N SER A 144 2.42 -15.05 13.48
CA SER A 144 2.61 -15.04 12.02
C SER A 144 1.65 -16.02 11.35
N ILE A 145 0.84 -15.52 10.43
CA ILE A 145 -0.21 -16.28 9.76
C ILE A 145 -0.01 -16.25 8.25
N ASN A 146 0.04 -17.44 7.64
CA ASN A 146 0.30 -17.61 6.22
C ASN A 146 -0.91 -18.16 5.46
N THR A 147 -2.00 -18.53 6.16
CA THR A 147 -3.22 -19.04 5.54
C THR A 147 -4.46 -18.50 6.24
N VAL A 148 -5.57 -18.40 5.51
CA VAL A 148 -6.85 -17.96 6.09
C VAL A 148 -7.31 -18.92 7.19
N ALA A 149 -7.09 -20.23 7.01
CA ALA A 149 -7.46 -21.24 8.01
C ALA A 149 -6.73 -21.05 9.34
N GLN A 150 -5.41 -20.78 9.31
CA GLN A 150 -4.64 -20.43 10.51
C GLN A 150 -5.17 -19.14 11.15
N GLY A 151 -5.51 -18.13 10.34
CA GLY A 151 -6.10 -16.87 10.82
C GLY A 151 -7.43 -17.07 11.53
N VAL A 152 -8.32 -17.86 10.94
CA VAL A 152 -9.61 -18.21 11.52
C VAL A 152 -9.45 -18.97 12.82
N GLN A 153 -8.54 -19.94 12.86
CA GLN A 153 -8.26 -20.72 14.06
C GLN A 153 -7.71 -19.85 15.18
N GLN A 154 -6.75 -18.98 14.88
CA GLN A 154 -6.15 -18.08 15.86
C GLN A 154 -7.17 -17.11 16.47
N LEU A 155 -8.06 -16.56 15.63
CA LEU A 155 -9.12 -15.66 16.11
C LEU A 155 -10.14 -16.39 17.00
N LYS A 156 -10.46 -17.65 16.70
CA LYS A 156 -11.30 -18.48 17.57
C LYS A 156 -10.66 -18.71 18.94
N GLU A 157 -9.36 -18.97 18.98
CA GLU A 157 -8.61 -19.14 20.23
C GLU A 157 -8.63 -17.88 21.10
N TRP A 158 -8.67 -16.71 20.48
CA TRP A 158 -8.79 -15.42 21.17
C TRP A 158 -10.23 -14.99 21.46
N GLY A 159 -11.21 -15.85 21.17
CA GLY A 159 -12.63 -15.52 21.38
C GLY A 159 -13.16 -14.42 20.45
N ILE A 160 -12.47 -14.14 19.34
CA ILE A 160 -12.87 -13.13 18.36
C ILE A 160 -13.79 -13.80 17.31
N PRO A 161 -15.10 -13.47 17.27
CA PRO A 161 -16.01 -14.00 16.27
C PRO A 161 -15.65 -13.49 14.87
N ILE A 162 -15.77 -14.38 13.89
CA ILE A 162 -15.64 -14.03 12.47
C ILE A 162 -17.03 -14.03 11.86
N GLN A 163 -17.47 -12.87 11.38
CA GLN A 163 -18.67 -12.79 10.55
C GLN A 163 -18.43 -13.59 9.26
N ASN A 164 -19.38 -14.47 8.92
CA ASN A 164 -19.31 -15.28 7.71
C ASN A 164 -19.06 -14.40 6.46
N PRO A 165 -18.24 -14.84 5.50
CA PRO A 165 -17.72 -14.02 4.40
C PRO A 165 -18.79 -13.49 3.42
N THR A 166 -20.06 -13.85 3.58
CA THR A 166 -21.18 -13.46 2.70
C THR A 166 -21.79 -12.10 3.00
N LYS A 167 -21.47 -11.43 4.12
CA LYS A 167 -22.03 -10.09 4.44
C LYS A 167 -20.99 -9.15 5.07
N ALA A 168 -19.92 -8.82 4.36
CA ALA A 168 -19.02 -7.75 4.81
C ALA A 168 -19.62 -6.38 4.45
N ALA A 169 -20.15 -5.66 5.45
CA ALA A 169 -20.46 -4.24 5.33
C ALA A 169 -19.19 -3.44 5.00
N LYS A 170 -19.32 -2.36 4.20
CA LYS A 170 -18.20 -1.48 3.82
C LYS A 170 -17.77 -0.62 5.02
N VAL A 171 -17.01 -1.19 5.95
CA VAL A 171 -16.32 -0.41 6.98
C VAL A 171 -15.24 0.45 6.30
N PRO A 172 -15.12 1.75 6.64
CA PRO A 172 -14.02 2.58 6.14
C PRO A 172 -12.66 1.93 6.40
N ARG A 173 -11.80 1.88 5.38
CA ARG A 173 -10.43 1.33 5.55
C ARG A 173 -9.63 2.28 6.42
N MET A 174 -9.50 1.97 7.70
CA MET A 174 -8.42 2.53 8.51
C MET A 174 -7.09 1.97 8.00
N SER A 175 -6.15 2.89 7.72
CA SER A 175 -4.78 2.57 7.33
C SER A 175 -4.09 1.84 8.50
N PRO A 176 -3.34 0.75 8.26
CA PRO A 176 -2.56 0.13 9.33
C PRO A 176 -1.59 1.15 9.92
N GLU A 177 -1.50 1.22 11.25
CA GLU A 177 -0.51 2.05 11.93
C GLU A 177 0.89 1.49 11.72
N TRP A 178 1.83 2.35 11.34
CA TRP A 178 3.24 2.00 11.13
C TRP A 178 4.10 2.89 12.02
N THR A 179 4.62 2.32 13.10
CA THR A 179 5.65 2.96 13.96
C THR A 179 6.93 2.13 13.88
N THR A 180 8.05 2.81 13.67
CA THR A 180 9.39 2.20 13.62
C THR A 180 10.06 2.47 14.97
N GLN A 181 10.60 1.42 15.60
CA GLN A 181 11.68 1.58 16.58
C GLN A 181 12.91 2.18 15.90
#